data_AF-A0A3D9BS75-F1
#
_entry.id   AF-A0A3D9BS75-F1
#
_cell.length_a   1.000
_cell.length_b   1.000
_cell.length_c   1.000
_cell.angle_alpha   90.00
_cell.angle_beta   90.00
_cell.angle_gamma   90.00
#
_symmetry.space_group_name_H-M   'P 1'
#
loop_
_entity.id
_entity.type
_entity.pdbx_description
1 polymer ?
#
loop_
_entity_poly.entity_id
_entity_poly.type
_entity_poly.pdbx_seq_one_letter_code
_entity_poly.pdbx_strand_id
1 'polypeptide(L)'
;MPGVSIGNNCIIGSLSVVSSSVPDNSVYVESPAKFICTIDEYGERLLTNNVMYPRELEQNRKALEDYLQKNLPHTYKPVKNSTPRP
;
A
#
# COMPACT_ATOMS: atom_id res chain seq x y z
N MET A 1 -20.32 -15.76 0.88
CA MET A 1 -21.43 -15.00 0.28
C MET A 1 -21.61 -15.47 -1.15
N PRO A 2 -22.70 -16.18 -1.48
CA PRO A 2 -22.98 -16.53 -2.86
C PRO A 2 -23.38 -15.27 -3.64
N GLY A 3 -22.79 -15.05 -4.81
CA GLY A 3 -23.17 -13.98 -5.74
C GLY A 3 -22.30 -12.71 -5.75
N VAL A 4 -21.23 -12.64 -4.95
CA VAL A 4 -20.24 -11.56 -5.06
C VAL A 4 -19.14 -11.94 -6.04
N SER A 5 -18.78 -11.00 -6.92
CA SER A 5 -17.70 -11.14 -7.89
C SER A 5 -16.64 -10.06 -7.67
N ILE A 6 -15.39 -10.40 -7.98
CA ILE A 6 -14.28 -9.45 -7.97
C ILE A 6 -13.85 -9.29 -9.42
N GLY A 7 -13.87 -8.05 -9.88
CA GLY A 7 -13.40 -7.66 -11.21
C GLY A 7 -11.90 -7.89 -11.40
N ASN A 8 -11.44 -7.66 -12.62
CA ASN A 8 -10.03 -7.72 -12.99
C ASN A 8 -9.29 -6.47 -12.52
N ASN A 9 -8.00 -6.65 -12.19
CA ASN A 9 -7.10 -5.57 -11.79
C ASN A 9 -7.58 -4.78 -10.56
N CYS A 10 -8.11 -5.49 -9.56
CA CYS A 10 -8.59 -4.89 -8.30
C CYS A 10 -7.59 -5.12 -7.16
N ILE A 11 -7.51 -4.16 -6.25
CA ILE A 11 -6.72 -4.27 -5.01
C ILE A 11 -7.68 -4.40 -3.84
N ILE A 12 -7.55 -5.49 -3.07
CA ILE A 12 -8.28 -5.71 -1.82
C ILE A 12 -7.31 -5.59 -0.65
N GLY A 13 -7.65 -4.71 0.29
CA GLY A 13 -6.89 -4.50 1.51
C GLY A 13 -6.73 -5.76 2.34
N SER A 14 -5.57 -5.91 2.99
CA SER A 14 -5.39 -6.88 4.05
C SER A 14 -6.47 -6.71 5.14
N LEU A 15 -7.05 -7.83 5.60
CA LEU A 15 -8.16 -7.88 6.58
C LEU A 15 -9.49 -7.30 6.09
N SER A 16 -9.65 -7.08 4.77
CA SER A 16 -10.91 -6.61 4.20
C SER A 16 -11.91 -7.75 3.98
N VAL A 17 -13.21 -7.48 4.22
CA VAL A 17 -14.29 -8.45 3.99
C VAL A 17 -15.17 -7.98 2.85
N VAL A 18 -15.05 -8.63 1.69
CA VAL A 18 -15.79 -8.29 0.48
C VAL A 18 -17.25 -8.73 0.62
N SER A 19 -18.12 -7.77 0.94
CA SER A 19 -19.56 -7.98 1.11
C SER A 19 -20.41 -7.54 -0.10
N SER A 20 -19.79 -7.00 -1.15
CA SER A 20 -20.47 -6.57 -2.37
C SER A 20 -19.54 -6.81 -3.57
N SER A 21 -20.12 -6.94 -4.77
CA SER A 21 -19.31 -7.12 -5.97
C SER A 21 -18.40 -5.92 -6.20
N VAL A 22 -17.17 -6.19 -6.59
CA VAL A 22 -16.11 -5.21 -6.81
C VAL A 22 -15.93 -5.01 -8.31
N PRO A 23 -16.09 -3.79 -8.86
CA PRO A 23 -15.88 -3.51 -10.28
C PRO A 23 -14.40 -3.59 -10.65
N ASP A 24 -14.10 -3.71 -11.93
CA ASP A 24 -12.73 -3.73 -12.46
C ASP A 24 -11.94 -2.45 -12.09
N ASN A 25 -10.60 -2.54 -12.04
CA ASN A 25 -9.68 -1.41 -11.86
C ASN A 25 -9.93 -0.57 -10.59
N SER A 26 -10.33 -1.22 -9.49
CA SER A 26 -10.73 -0.53 -8.27
C SER A 26 -9.99 -1.01 -7.01
N VAL A 27 -9.90 -0.13 -6.02
CA VAL A 27 -9.23 -0.38 -4.74
C VAL A 27 -10.25 -0.33 -3.61
N TYR A 28 -10.35 -1.45 -2.88
CA TYR A 28 -11.24 -1.61 -1.73
C TYR A 28 -10.45 -2.02 -0.49
N VAL A 29 -10.80 -1.46 0.68
CA VAL A 29 -10.21 -1.78 1.99
C VAL A 29 -11.31 -1.76 3.05
N GLU A 30 -10.97 -2.11 4.30
CA GLU A 30 -11.87 -2.19 5.46
C GLU A 30 -12.75 -3.46 5.51
N SER A 31 -13.36 -3.71 6.66
CA SER A 31 -14.32 -4.79 6.88
C SER A 31 -15.61 -4.20 7.45
N PRO A 32 -16.70 -4.12 6.66
CA PRO A 32 -16.84 -4.56 5.26
C PRO A 32 -16.10 -3.67 4.25
N ALA A 33 -15.74 -4.25 3.10
CA ALA A 33 -14.93 -3.62 2.06
C ALA A 33 -15.64 -2.40 1.45
N LYS A 34 -14.97 -1.24 1.49
CA LYS A 34 -15.43 0.02 0.91
C LYS A 34 -14.52 0.47 -0.22
N PHE A 35 -15.12 1.09 -1.24
CA PHE A 35 -14.40 1.73 -2.32
C PHE A 35 -13.58 2.91 -1.79
N ILE A 36 -12.29 2.95 -2.15
CA ILE A 36 -11.41 4.07 -1.81
C ILE A 36 -11.07 4.91 -3.03
N CYS A 37 -10.64 4.26 -4.11
CA CYS A 37 -10.19 4.91 -5.33
C CYS A 37 -10.08 3.90 -6.47
N THR A 38 -9.85 4.42 -7.67
CA THR A 38 -9.46 3.63 -8.84
C THR A 38 -7.99 3.19 -8.74
N ILE A 39 -7.60 2.22 -9.56
CA ILE A 39 -6.22 1.73 -9.66
C ILE A 39 -5.26 2.84 -10.11
N ASP A 40 -5.70 3.69 -11.06
CA ASP A 40 -4.90 4.79 -11.60
C ASP A 40 -4.64 5.86 -10.52
N GLU A 41 -5.70 6.30 -9.83
CA GLU A 41 -5.59 7.24 -8.71
C GLU A 41 -4.70 6.69 -7.59
N TYR A 42 -4.78 5.38 -7.32
CA TYR A 42 -3.91 4.73 -6.35
C TYR A 42 -2.44 4.78 -6.79
N GLY A 43 -2.16 4.49 -8.07
CA GLY A 43 -0.83 4.59 -8.66
C GLY A 43 -0.25 6.00 -8.60
N GLU A 44 -1.02 7.01 -8.99
CA GLU A 44 -0.60 8.42 -8.94
C GLU A 44 -0.27 8.87 -7.50
N ARG A 45 -1.10 8.46 -6.53
CA ARG A 45 -0.82 8.71 -5.11
C ARG A 45 0.47 8.06 -4.67
N LEU A 46 0.73 6.81 -5.07
CA LEU A 46 1.98 6.13 -4.71
C LEU A 46 3.19 6.81 -5.34
N LEU A 47 3.14 7.16 -6.62
CA LEU A 47 4.23 7.84 -7.32
C LEU A 47 4.54 9.22 -6.72
N THR A 48 3.51 9.94 -6.28
CA THR A 48 3.66 11.26 -5.65
C THR A 48 4.29 11.17 -4.24
N ASN A 49 3.96 10.13 -3.49
CA ASN A 49 4.36 9.98 -2.08
C ASN A 49 5.62 9.12 -1.86
N ASN A 50 6.09 8.42 -2.89
CA ASN A 50 7.29 7.60 -2.83
C ASN A 50 8.43 8.25 -3.61
N VAL A 51 9.64 7.82 -3.30
CA VAL A 51 10.83 8.22 -4.06
C VAL A 51 11.34 7.05 -4.87
N MET A 52 11.64 7.29 -6.14
CA MET A 52 12.39 6.34 -6.95
C MET A 52 13.83 6.30 -6.45
N TYR A 53 14.33 5.09 -6.21
CA TYR A 53 15.69 4.86 -5.77
C TYR A 53 16.42 3.93 -6.75
N PRO A 54 17.76 4.05 -6.86
CA PRO A 54 18.57 3.14 -7.68
C PRO A 54 18.52 1.70 -7.13
N ARG A 55 18.15 0.73 -7.98
CA ARG A 55 17.98 -0.68 -7.56
C ARG A 55 19.29 -1.32 -7.08
N GLU A 56 20.44 -0.76 -7.41
CA GLU A 56 21.74 -1.23 -6.92
C GLU A 56 21.85 -1.13 -5.39
N LEU A 57 21.11 -0.19 -4.76
CA LEU A 57 21.09 -0.03 -3.32
C LEU A 57 20.42 -1.20 -2.59
N GLU A 58 19.61 -2.02 -3.28
CA GLU A 58 18.95 -3.18 -2.67
C GLU A 58 19.93 -4.22 -2.14
N GLN A 59 21.17 -4.23 -2.65
CA GLN A 59 22.25 -5.09 -2.16
C GLN A 59 22.71 -4.73 -0.74
N ASN A 60 22.55 -3.47 -0.33
CA ASN A 60 22.96 -2.98 0.98
C ASN A 60 21.80 -2.28 1.68
N ARG A 61 21.13 -3.04 2.56
CA ARG A 61 19.96 -2.57 3.30
C ARG A 61 20.17 -1.23 4.01
N LYS A 62 21.35 -1.03 4.63
CA LYS A 62 21.67 0.19 5.36
C LYS A 62 21.77 1.38 4.41
N ALA A 63 22.48 1.22 3.29
CA ALA A 63 22.62 2.27 2.30
C ALA A 63 21.27 2.62 1.64
N LEU A 64 20.41 1.62 1.40
CA LEU A 64 19.05 1.82 0.91
C LEU A 64 18.20 2.62 1.91
N GLU A 65 18.20 2.21 3.18
CA GLU A 65 17.44 2.89 4.23
C GLU A 65 17.93 4.34 4.42
N ASP A 66 19.24 4.57 4.43
CA ASP A 66 19.84 5.90 4.52
C ASP A 66 19.43 6.79 3.32
N TYR A 67 19.38 6.21 2.12
CA TYR A 67 18.95 6.92 0.91
C TYR A 67 17.46 7.26 0.97
N LEU A 68 16.62 6.29 1.31
CA LEU A 68 15.18 6.49 1.43
C LEU A 68 14.88 7.55 2.48
N GLN A 69 15.45 7.45 3.68
CA GLN A 69 15.20 8.40 4.76
C GLN A 69 15.54 9.85 4.40
N LYS A 70 16.58 10.07 3.57
CA LYS A 70 16.98 11.41 3.12
C LYS A 70 16.13 11.97 1.99
N ASN A 71 15.58 11.11 1.14
CA ASN A 71 14.91 11.51 -0.11
C ASN A 71 13.39 11.36 -0.06
N LEU A 72 12.82 10.82 1.03
CA LEU A 72 11.37 10.73 1.19
C LEU A 72 10.72 12.14 1.25
N PRO A 73 9.63 12.40 0.51
CA PRO A 73 8.96 13.70 0.48
C PRO A 73 8.25 14.05 1.80
N HIS A 74 8.06 13.06 2.67
CA HIS A 74 7.37 13.21 3.94
C HIS A 74 8.17 12.59 5.08
N THR A 75 8.24 13.33 6.20
CA THR A 75 8.82 12.82 7.45
C THR A 75 7.79 11.92 8.13
N TYR A 76 7.98 10.61 8.03
CA TYR A 76 7.14 9.63 8.73
C TYR A 76 7.47 9.61 10.22
N LYS A 77 6.45 9.32 11.05
CA LYS A 77 6.66 9.16 12.49
C LYS A 77 7.66 8.03 12.72
N PRO A 78 8.65 8.23 13.62
CA PRO A 78 9.57 7.14 13.96
C PRO A 78 8.77 5.96 14.49
N VAL A 79 9.15 4.76 14.07
CA VAL A 79 8.57 3.53 14.58
C VAL A 79 8.77 3.53 16.09
N LYS A 80 7.69 3.43 16.86
CA LYS A 80 7.82 3.16 18.30
C LYS A 80 8.47 1.80 18.41
N ASN A 81 9.67 1.73 19.00
CA ASN A 81 10.31 0.46 19.30
C ASN A 81 9.30 -0.38 20.10
N SER A 82 8.72 -1.39 19.45
CA SER A 82 7.88 -2.35 20.14
C SER A 82 8.81 -3.10 21.06
N THR A 83 8.66 -2.92 22.36
CA THR A 83 9.23 -3.82 23.35
C THR A 83 8.95 -5.26 22.90
N PRO A 84 9.94 -6.18 22.97
CA PRO A 84 9.71 -7.56 22.60
C PRO A 84 8.46 -8.05 23.31
N ARG A 85 7.50 -8.57 22.53
CA ARG A 85 6.28 -9.16 23.09
C ARG A 85 6.75 -10.36 23.93
N PRO A 86 6.31 -10.50 25.19
CA PRO A 86 6.75 -11.58 26.07
C PRO A 86 6.46 -12.96 25.47
#